data_AF-A0A1X7I7R7-F1
#
_entry.id   AF-A0A1X7I7R7-F1
#
_cell.length_a   1.000
_cell.length_b   1.000
_cell.length_c   1.000
_cell.angle_alpha   90.00
_cell.angle_beta   90.00
_cell.angle_gamma   90.00
#
_symmetry.space_group_name_H-M   'P 1'
#
loop_
_entity.id
_entity.type
_entity.pdbx_description
1 polymer ?
#
loop_
_entity_poly.entity_id
_entity_poly.type
_entity_poly.pdbx_seq_one_letter_code
_entity_poly.pdbx_strand_id
1 'polypeptide(L)' 'MNHSISELNFSSEIKEFAQMEGLLTVSDFIIVGTKKLDQTEGFTKRMLLEYLNFLEDHGLERFMDEEA' A
#
# COMPACT_ATOMS: atom_id res chain seq x y z
N MET A 1 -7.49 -11.17 -2.69
CA MET A 1 -8.14 -9.86 -2.92
C MET A 1 -7.38 -9.21 -4.06
N ASN A 2 -7.84 -9.36 -5.30
CA ASN A 2 -7.11 -8.84 -6.48
C ASN A 2 -7.70 -7.50 -6.93
N HIS A 3 -7.96 -6.59 -5.98
CA HIS A 3 -8.40 -5.25 -6.32
C HIS A 3 -7.21 -4.47 -6.85
N SER A 4 -7.37 -3.89 -8.04
CA SER A 4 -6.32 -3.07 -8.63
C SER A 4 -6.19 -1.77 -7.85
N ILE A 5 -4.95 -1.34 -7.60
CA ILE A 5 -4.67 -0.05 -6.94
C ILE A 5 -5.33 1.12 -7.69
N SER A 6 -5.44 1.02 -9.02
CA SER A 6 -6.09 2.02 -9.87
C SER A 6 -7.59 2.19 -9.58
N GLU A 7 -8.28 1.12 -9.19
CA GLU A 7 -9.71 1.09 -8.91
C GLU A 7 -10.05 1.52 -7.47
N LEU A 8 -9.04 1.55 -6.60
CA LEU A 8 -9.20 1.94 -5.20
C LEU A 8 -9.15 3.45 -5.03
N ASN A 9 -9.73 3.90 -3.92
CA ASN A 9 -9.79 5.31 -3.56
C ASN A 9 -8.48 5.81 -2.93
N PHE A 10 -7.34 5.43 -3.52
CA PHE A 10 -6.04 5.98 -3.17
C PHE A 10 -5.79 7.30 -3.89
N SER A 11 -4.93 8.13 -3.31
CA SER A 11 -4.38 9.33 -3.90
C SER A 11 -3.59 9.02 -5.18
N SER A 12 -3.50 10.02 -6.06
CA SER A 12 -2.69 9.91 -7.27
C SER A 12 -1.24 9.55 -6.96
N GLU A 13 -0.72 10.07 -5.85
CA GLU A 13 0.62 9.80 -5.34
C GLU A 13 0.89 8.29 -5.15
N ILE A 14 0.00 7.55 -4.46
CA ILE A 14 0.14 6.10 -4.30
C ILE A 14 -0.02 5.38 -5.64
N LYS A 15 -0.95 5.82 -6.48
CA LYS A 15 -1.20 5.19 -7.79
C LYS A 15 0.00 5.34 -8.73
N GLU A 16 0.63 6.50 -8.74
CA GLU A 16 1.84 6.77 -9.51
C GLU A 16 3.01 5.94 -9.00
N PHE A 17 3.22 5.90 -7.68
CA PHE A 17 4.24 5.04 -7.07
C PHE A 17 4.00 3.56 -7.40
N ALA A 18 2.77 3.07 -7.22
CA ALA A 18 2.36 1.71 -7.54
C ALA A 18 2.65 1.34 -9.00
N GLN A 19 2.39 2.26 -9.92
CA GLN A 19 2.67 2.07 -11.34
C GLN A 19 4.18 2.03 -11.64
N MET A 20 4.98 2.87 -10.97
CA MET A 20 6.43 2.91 -11.15
C MET A 20 7.12 1.65 -10.62
N GLU A 21 6.71 1.18 -9.44
CA GLU A 21 7.27 -0.01 -8.79
C GLU A 21 6.65 -1.33 -9.27
N GLY A 22 5.62 -1.27 -10.13
CA GLY A 22 4.92 -2.45 -10.64
C GLY A 22 4.01 -3.15 -9.61
N LEU A 23 3.60 -2.45 -8.56
CA LEU A 23 2.70 -2.92 -7.51
C LEU A 23 1.24 -2.66 -7.94
N LEU A 24 0.66 -3.55 -8.74
CA LEU A 24 -0.62 -3.27 -9.42
C LEU A 24 -1.85 -3.57 -8.56
N THR A 25 -1.69 -4.34 -7.48
CA THR A 25 -2.78 -4.81 -6.61
C THR A 25 -2.47 -4.57 -5.14
N VAL A 26 -3.52 -4.54 -4.31
CA VAL A 26 -3.37 -4.48 -2.83
C VAL A 26 -2.56 -5.67 -2.31
N SER A 27 -2.70 -6.84 -2.92
CA SER A 27 -1.91 -8.00 -2.54
C SER A 27 -0.41 -7.76 -2.73
N ASP A 28 0.00 -7.02 -3.76
CA ASP A 28 1.41 -6.68 -3.96
C ASP A 28 1.92 -5.79 -2.81
N PHE A 29 1.14 -4.81 -2.38
CA PHE A 29 1.45 -3.96 -1.22
C PHE A 29 1.53 -4.76 0.09
N ILE A 30 0.60 -5.68 0.30
CA ILE A 30 0.60 -6.56 1.47
C ILE A 30 1.86 -7.44 1.47
N ILE A 31 2.23 -8.01 0.32
CA ILE A 31 3.42 -8.86 0.18
C ILE A 31 4.71 -8.07 0.42
N VAL A 32 4.79 -6.82 -0.02
CA VAL A 32 5.95 -5.96 0.26
C VAL A 32 6.05 -5.67 1.77
N GLY A 33 4.91 -5.48 2.44
CA GLY A 33 4.84 -5.21 3.86
C GLY A 33 5.02 -3.72 4.19
N THR A 34 4.31 -3.26 5.23
CA THR A 34 4.26 -1.85 5.65
C THR A 34 5.63 -1.27 6.01
N LYS A 35 6.47 -2.05 6.70
CA LYS A 35 7.82 -1.62 7.08
C LYS A 35 8.73 -1.40 5.89
N LYS A 36 8.63 -2.26 4.87
CA LYS A 36 9.44 -2.14 3.67
C LYS A 36 8.96 -0.97 2.81
N LEU A 37 7.64 -0.77 2.73
CA LEU A 37 7.06 0.42 2.11
C LEU A 37 7.56 1.72 2.79
N ASP A 38 7.58 1.80 4.13
CA ASP A 38 8.12 2.97 4.86
C ASP A 38 9.61 3.24 4.55
N GLN A 39 10.37 2.19 4.25
CA GLN A 39 11.79 2.29 3.89
C GLN A 39 12.03 2.50 2.39
N THR A 40 10.99 2.43 1.55
CA THR A 40 11.15 2.52 0.10
C THR A 40 11.31 3.97 -0.33
N GLU A 41 12.35 4.23 -1.13
CA GLU A 41 12.59 5.57 -1.67
C GLU A 41 11.39 6.01 -2.54
N GLY A 42 10.87 7.21 -2.27
CA GLY A 42 9.69 7.74 -2.95
C GLY A 42 8.35 7.37 -2.31
N PHE A 43 8.30 6.41 -1.38
CA PHE A 43 7.10 6.13 -0.61
C PHE A 43 7.06 6.98 0.67
N THR A 44 6.22 8.01 0.68
CA THR A 44 6.21 8.98 1.77
C THR A 44 5.43 8.48 2.98
N LYS A 45 5.72 9.03 4.17
CA LYS A 45 4.92 8.76 5.39
C LYS A 45 3.42 9.05 5.21
N ARG A 46 3.08 10.02 4.35
CA ARG A 46 1.69 10.32 4.02
C ARG A 46 1.03 9.17 3.25
N MET A 47 1.71 8.64 2.25
CA MET A 47 1.26 7.45 1.51
C MET A 47 1.14 6.24 2.44
N LEU A 48 2.09 6.06 3.36
CA LEU A 48 2.04 4.98 4.35
C LEU A 48 0.80 5.11 5.25
N LEU A 49 0.53 6.29 5.79
CA LEU A 49 -0.65 6.52 6.62
C LEU A 49 -1.95 6.26 5.85
N GLU A 50 -2.01 6.67 4.58
CA GLU A 50 -3.16 6.41 3.72
C GLU A 50 -3.36 4.90 3.46
N TYR A 51 -2.27 4.17 3.20
CA TYR A 51 -2.31 2.71 3.06
C TYR A 51 -2.73 2.02 4.37
N LEU A 52 -2.22 2.45 5.52
CA LEU A 52 -2.58 1.92 6.83
C LEU A 52 -4.06 2.16 7.15
N ASN A 53 -4.58 3.36 6.89
CA ASN A 53 -6.00 3.67 7.05
C ASN A 53 -6.85 2.78 6.13
N PHE A 54 -6.40 2.56 4.89
CA PHE A 54 -7.09 1.64 3.98
C PHE A 54 -7.15 0.21 4.54
N LEU A 55 -6.07 -0.29 5.15
CA LEU A 55 -6.06 -1.60 5.79
C LEU A 55 -7.06 -1.66 6.96
N GLU A 56 -7.09 -0.64 7.81
CA GLU A 56 -8.03 -0.53 8.93
C GLU A 56 -9.49 -0.49 8.45
N ASP A 57 -9.81 0.37 7.47
CA ASP A 57 -11.16 0.53 6.92
C ASP A 57 -11.72 -0.76 6.29
N HIS A 58 -10.85 -1.68 5.89
CA HIS A 58 -11.22 -2.96 5.27
C HIS A 58 -11.03 -4.17 6.20
N GLY A 59 -10.70 -3.99 7.48
CA GLY A 59 -10.50 -5.07 8.44
C GLY A 59 -9.27 -5.94 8.12
N LEU A 60 -8.22 -5.30 7.60
CA LEU A 60 -6.95 -5.89 7.16
C LEU A 60 -5.80 -5.51 8.12
N GLU A 61 -6.10 -5.17 9.37
CA GLU A 61 -5.12 -4.68 10.36
C GLU A 61 -4.02 -5.69 10.65
N ARG A 62 -4.31 -6.99 10.51
CA ARG A 62 -3.32 -8.06 10.66
C ARG A 62 -2.11 -7.92 9.73
N PHE A 63 -2.25 -7.21 8.61
CA PHE A 63 -1.18 -6.96 7.64
C PHE A 63 -0.38 -5.69 7.94
N MET A 64 -0.74 -4.94 9.01
CA MET A 64 -0.04 -3.71 9.39
C MET A 64 1.32 -3.98 10.05
N ASP A 65 1.46 -5.13 10.72
CA ASP A 65 2.65 -5.50 11.49
C ASP A 65 3.52 -6.59 10.82
N GLU A 66 3.13 -7.08 9.63
CA GLU A 66 3.89 -8.12 8.94
C GLU A 66 5.24 -7.58 8.45
N GLU A 67 6.30 -8.05 9.10
CA GLU A 67 7.65 -8.09 8.52
C GLU A 67 7.65 -9.17 7.44
N ALA A 68 7.41 -8.78 6.20
CA ALA A 68 7.62 -9.64 5.04
C ALA A 68 9.12 -9.90 4.80
#